data_AF-A0A926PJL2-F1
#
_entry.id   AF-A0A926PJL2-F1
#
_cell.length_a   1.000
_cell.length_b   1.000
_cell.length_c   1.000
_cell.angle_alpha   90.00
_cell.angle_beta   90.00
_cell.angle_gamma   90.00
#
_symmetry.space_group_name_H-M   'P 1'
#
loop_
_entity.id
_entity.type
_entity.pdbx_description
1 polymer ?
#
loop_
_entity_poly.entity_id
_entity_poly.type
_entity_poly.pdbx_seq_one_letter_code
_entity_poly.pdbx_strand_id
1 'polypeptide(L)'
;MVLFAFVCDTVSYFTRNPKLAEVSWWNLVFATVSIFIAVIFGQIEAGLAEPYDAAVSTLNLHSILGWSLSGVLAAVTGWRYVLRLQNKPQLPTPYIVASVALVGLVIAQTYLGDLLVWVYGLHSVPVVEATRGGQL
;
A
#
# COMPACT_ATOMS: atom_id res chain seq x y z
N MET A 1 -0.36 1.50 8.34
CA MET A 1 -1.52 2.38 8.50
C MET A 1 -2.81 1.73 7.99
N VAL A 2 -2.90 1.32 6.72
CA VAL A 2 -4.11 0.67 6.17
C VAL A 2 -4.56 -0.56 6.96
N LEU A 3 -3.65 -1.49 7.30
CA LEU A 3 -3.98 -2.69 8.09
C LEU A 3 -4.58 -2.33 9.46
N PHE A 4 -4.00 -1.34 10.15
CA PHE A 4 -4.50 -0.89 11.44
C PHE A 4 -5.87 -0.21 11.30
N ALA A 5 -6.05 0.61 10.27
CA ALA A 5 -7.36 1.21 9.95
C ALA A 5 -8.44 0.14 9.76
N PHE A 6 -8.13 -0.91 8.97
CA PHE A 6 -9.03 -2.02 8.74
C PHE A 6 -9.40 -2.75 10.03
N VAL A 7 -8.43 -3.02 10.92
CA VAL A 7 -8.70 -3.62 12.23
C VAL A 7 -9.62 -2.71 13.05
N CYS A 8 -9.35 -1.40 13.10
CA CYS A 8 -10.19 -0.44 13.81
C CYS A 8 -11.62 -0.40 13.25
N ASP A 9 -11.80 -0.35 11.92
CA ASP A 9 -13.12 -0.37 11.28
C ASP A 9 -13.86 -1.68 11.54
N THR A 10 -13.16 -2.82 11.50
CA THR A 10 -13.73 -4.15 11.78
C THR A 10 -14.20 -4.25 13.22
N VAL A 11 -13.35 -3.88 14.18
CA VAL A 11 -13.72 -3.89 15.60
C VAL A 11 -14.83 -2.87 15.87
N SER A 12 -14.80 -1.70 15.24
CA SER A 12 -15.88 -0.70 15.35
C SER A 12 -17.21 -1.24 14.81
N TYR A 13 -17.19 -1.97 13.69
CA TYR A 13 -18.37 -2.57 13.09
C TYR A 13 -19.07 -3.56 14.05
N PHE A 14 -18.29 -4.41 14.73
CA PHE A 14 -18.85 -5.40 15.68
C PHE A 14 -19.20 -4.80 17.05
N THR A 15 -18.35 -3.92 17.59
CA THR A 15 -18.53 -3.35 18.95
C THR A 15 -19.40 -2.10 18.98
N ARG A 16 -19.74 -1.55 17.80
CA ARG A 16 -20.44 -0.27 17.62
C ARG A 16 -19.74 0.90 18.33
N ASN A 17 -18.42 0.81 18.52
CA ASN A 17 -17.64 1.85 19.15
C ASN A 17 -17.22 2.91 18.10
N PRO A 18 -17.80 4.12 18.10
CA PRO A 18 -17.50 5.14 17.09
C PRO A 18 -16.08 5.70 17.20
N LYS A 19 -15.42 5.58 18.36
CA LYS A 19 -14.05 6.08 18.56
C LYS A 19 -13.05 5.34 17.68
N LEU A 20 -13.24 4.03 17.49
CA LEU A 20 -12.38 3.22 16.62
C LEU A 20 -12.57 3.57 15.15
N ALA A 21 -13.79 3.89 14.74
CA ALA A 21 -14.06 4.38 13.38
C ALA A 21 -13.33 5.72 13.11
N GLU A 22 -13.18 6.58 14.12
CA GLU A 22 -12.42 7.83 14.01
C GLU A 22 -10.91 7.58 13.87
N VAL A 23 -10.36 6.63 14.64
CA VAL A 23 -8.95 6.23 14.52
C VAL A 23 -8.66 5.65 13.13
N SER A 24 -9.57 4.82 12.60
CA SER A 24 -9.45 4.30 11.23
C SER A 24 -9.41 5.41 10.20
N TRP A 25 -10.32 6.38 10.30
CA TRP A 25 -10.38 7.52 9.38
C TRP A 25 -9.03 8.23 9.24
N TRP A 26 -8.43 8.61 10.37
CA TRP A 26 -7.13 9.29 10.33
C TRP A 26 -6.03 8.41 9.75
N ASN A 27 -6.03 7.11 10.08
CA ASN A 27 -5.08 6.18 9.49
C ASN A 27 -5.22 6.07 7.96
N LEU A 28 -6.44 6.10 7.42
CA LEU A 28 -6.67 6.08 5.96
C LEU A 28 -6.24 7.38 5.29
N VAL A 29 -6.51 8.53 5.90
CA VAL A 29 -6.03 9.83 5.39
C VAL A 29 -4.51 9.86 5.32
N PHE A 30 -3.82 9.51 6.41
CA PHE A 30 -2.36 9.45 6.43
C PHE A 30 -1.82 8.42 5.45
N ALA A 31 -2.41 7.21 5.40
CA ALA A 31 -2.00 6.19 4.44
C ALA A 31 -2.12 6.69 2.99
N THR A 32 -3.18 7.41 2.67
CA THR A 32 -3.43 7.96 1.33
C THR A 32 -2.37 8.99 0.96
N VAL A 33 -2.04 9.93 1.85
CA VAL A 33 -0.97 10.91 1.58
C VAL A 33 0.38 10.20 1.45
N SER A 34 0.70 9.30 2.38
CA SER A 34 1.98 8.58 2.39
C SER A 34 2.19 7.72 1.16
N ILE A 35 1.15 7.06 0.62
CA ILE A 35 1.34 6.19 -0.54
C ILE A 35 1.71 6.98 -1.80
N PHE A 36 1.19 8.19 -1.99
CA PHE A 36 1.58 9.01 -3.14
C PHE A 36 3.06 9.41 -3.05
N ILE A 37 3.50 9.79 -1.86
CA ILE A 37 4.92 10.09 -1.61
C ILE A 37 5.76 8.84 -1.88
N ALA A 38 5.38 7.69 -1.29
CA ALA A 38 6.11 6.44 -1.45
C ALA A 38 6.23 5.99 -2.91
N VAL A 39 5.15 6.10 -3.69
CA VAL A 39 5.15 5.73 -5.11
C VAL A 39 6.06 6.67 -5.91
N ILE A 40 6.03 7.98 -5.67
CA ILE A 40 6.91 8.94 -6.37
C ILE A 40 8.39 8.61 -6.11
N PHE A 41 8.78 8.47 -4.85
CA PHE A 41 10.16 8.11 -4.51
C PHE A 41 10.53 6.72 -5.04
N GLY A 42 9.62 5.74 -4.96
CA GLY A 42 9.84 4.41 -5.52
C GLY A 42 10.10 4.42 -7.03
N GLN A 43 9.45 5.31 -7.80
CA GLN A 43 9.73 5.45 -9.23
C GLN A 43 11.11 6.06 -9.51
N ILE A 44 11.52 7.04 -8.72
CA ILE A 44 12.86 7.63 -8.82
C ILE A 44 13.91 6.55 -8.52
N GLU A 45 13.73 5.83 -7.42
CA GLU A 45 14.63 4.74 -7.00
C GLU A 45 14.69 3.62 -8.03
N ALA A 46 13.56 3.22 -8.62
CA ALA A 46 13.51 2.21 -9.67
C ALA A 46 14.32 2.62 -10.92
N GLY A 47 14.29 3.91 -11.28
CA GLY A 47 15.08 4.46 -12.38
C GLY A 47 16.58 4.51 -12.11
N LEU A 48 16.98 4.58 -10.83
CA LEU A 48 18.38 4.60 -10.40
C LEU A 48 18.94 3.19 -10.13
N ALA A 49 18.09 2.18 -9.99
CA ALA A 49 18.47 0.86 -9.50
C ALA A 49 19.16 -0.06 -10.53
N GLU A 50 19.14 0.29 -11.83
CA GLU A 50 19.67 -0.54 -12.94
C GLU A 50 19.34 -2.04 -12.78
N PRO A 51 18.04 -2.42 -12.77
CA PRO A 51 17.61 -3.78 -12.43
C PRO A 51 18.09 -4.81 -13.47
N TYR A 52 18.73 -5.88 -12.99
CA TYR A 52 19.12 -7.03 -13.81
C TYR A 52 17.92 -7.93 -14.13
N ASP A 53 18.03 -8.75 -15.18
CA ASP A 53 16.90 -9.44 -15.83
C ASP A 53 15.96 -10.18 -14.87
N ALA A 54 16.49 -10.86 -13.85
CA ALA A 54 15.69 -11.64 -12.91
C ALA A 54 14.81 -10.78 -11.98
N ALA A 55 15.17 -9.50 -11.76
CA ALA A 55 14.45 -8.58 -10.88
C ALA A 55 13.40 -7.71 -11.63
N VAL A 56 13.56 -7.54 -12.95
CA VAL A 56 12.75 -6.61 -13.77
C VAL A 56 11.26 -6.93 -13.71
N SER A 57 10.87 -8.20 -13.81
CA SER A 57 9.45 -8.60 -13.80
C SER A 57 8.78 -8.28 -12.47
N THR A 58 9.44 -8.58 -11.34
CA THR A 58 8.97 -8.25 -10.00
C THR A 58 8.90 -6.74 -9.79
N LEU A 59 9.91 -5.98 -10.26
CA LEU A 59 9.93 -4.52 -10.13
C LEU A 59 8.81 -3.85 -10.92
N ASN A 60 8.55 -4.31 -12.13
CA ASN A 60 7.45 -3.82 -12.96
C ASN A 60 6.09 -4.12 -12.34
N LEU A 61 5.90 -5.35 -11.83
CA LEU A 61 4.67 -5.73 -11.17
C LEU A 61 4.45 -4.91 -9.88
N HIS A 62 5.51 -4.75 -9.07
CA HIS A 62 5.48 -3.93 -7.86
C HIS A 62 5.10 -2.48 -8.19
N SER A 63 5.68 -1.90 -9.24
CA SER A 63 5.40 -0.52 -9.68
C SER A 63 3.96 -0.33 -10.16
N ILE A 64 3.47 -1.20 -11.05
CA ILE A 64 2.10 -1.11 -11.58
C ILE A 64 1.07 -1.28 -10.46
N LEU A 65 1.28 -2.26 -9.58
CA LEU A 65 0.40 -2.48 -8.45
C LEU A 65 0.51 -1.37 -7.41
N GLY A 66 1.67 -0.72 -7.25
CA GLY A 66 1.85 0.44 -6.38
C GLY A 66 0.99 1.64 -6.83
N TRP A 67 1.01 1.97 -8.12
CA TRP A 67 0.14 2.99 -8.71
C TRP A 67 -1.35 2.60 -8.64
N SER A 68 -1.66 1.34 -8.88
CA SER A 68 -3.04 0.85 -8.76
C SER A 68 -3.55 0.95 -7.32
N LEU A 69 -2.71 0.57 -6.34
CA LEU A 69 -3.03 0.64 -4.92
C LEU A 69 -3.24 2.08 -4.46
N SER A 70 -2.45 3.06 -4.94
CA SER A 70 -2.66 4.47 -4.58
C SER A 70 -4.02 4.98 -5.05
N GLY A 71 -4.43 4.66 -6.28
CA GLY A 71 -5.76 4.97 -6.81
C GLY A 71 -6.89 4.31 -6.01
N VAL A 72 -6.78 3.00 -5.75
CA VAL A 72 -7.78 2.25 -4.97
C VAL A 72 -7.88 2.78 -3.54
N LEU A 73 -6.75 3.05 -2.87
CA LEU A 73 -6.72 3.60 -1.52
C LEU A 73 -7.35 4.99 -1.47
N ALA A 74 -7.07 5.85 -2.44
CA ALA A 74 -7.71 7.17 -2.54
C ALA A 74 -9.23 7.04 -2.72
N ALA A 75 -9.69 6.11 -3.56
CA ALA A 75 -11.12 5.86 -3.77
C ALA A 75 -11.81 5.34 -2.48
N VAL A 76 -11.21 4.37 -1.79
CA VAL A 76 -11.74 3.84 -0.52
C VAL A 76 -11.77 4.93 0.56
N THR A 77 -10.73 5.75 0.65
CA THR A 77 -10.67 6.87 1.60
C THR A 77 -11.72 7.93 1.27
N GLY A 78 -11.92 8.25 -0.01
CA GLY A 78 -12.99 9.13 -0.47
C GLY A 78 -14.39 8.58 -0.14
N TRP A 79 -14.61 7.28 -0.36
CA TRP A 79 -15.85 6.63 0.05
C TRP A 79 -16.05 6.74 1.58
N ARG A 80 -15.00 6.49 2.35
CA ARG A 80 -15.04 6.61 3.81
C ARG A 80 -15.39 8.04 4.26
N TYR A 81 -14.89 9.05 3.55
CA TYR A 81 -15.20 10.45 3.79
C TYR A 81 -16.69 10.75 3.55
N VAL A 82 -17.26 10.27 2.45
CA VAL A 82 -18.70 10.44 2.15
C VAL A 82 -19.56 9.78 3.24
N LEU A 83 -19.19 8.57 3.69
CA LEU A 83 -19.92 7.89 4.78
C LEU A 83 -19.86 8.68 6.10
N ARG A 84 -18.73 9.34 6.37
CA ARG A 84 -18.57 10.23 7.52
C ARG A 84 -19.48 11.45 7.42
N LEU A 85 -19.52 12.12 6.26
CA LEU A 85 -20.40 13.28 6.03
C LEU A 85 -21.89 12.95 6.19
N GLN A 86 -22.27 11.72 5.86
CA GLN A 86 -23.65 11.23 6.03
C GLN A 86 -24.00 10.89 7.49
N ASN A 87 -23.08 11.03 8.44
CA ASN A 87 -23.25 10.66 9.85
C ASN A 87 -23.81 9.25 10.04
N LYS A 88 -23.39 8.29 9.18
CA LYS A 88 -23.90 6.92 9.28
C LYS A 88 -23.42 6.30 10.61
N PRO A 89 -24.34 5.73 11.42
CA PRO A 89 -23.98 5.18 12.72
C PRO A 89 -23.12 3.90 12.61
N GLN A 90 -23.14 3.23 11.46
CA GLN A 90 -22.37 2.03 11.18
C GLN A 90 -21.83 2.07 9.75
N LEU A 91 -20.65 1.46 9.57
CA LEU A 91 -20.05 1.29 8.26
C LEU A 91 -20.85 0.25 7.46
N PRO A 92 -21.19 0.53 6.20
CA PRO A 92 -21.97 -0.39 5.39
C PRO A 92 -21.12 -1.61 5.01
N THR A 93 -21.73 -2.80 4.98
CA THR A 93 -21.05 -4.06 4.65
C THR A 93 -20.25 -4.01 3.34
N PRO A 94 -20.74 -3.40 2.24
CA PRO A 94 -19.94 -3.24 1.01
C PRO A 94 -18.61 -2.49 1.21
N TYR A 95 -18.58 -1.50 2.10
CA TYR A 95 -17.34 -0.79 2.42
C TYR A 95 -16.34 -1.72 3.13
N ILE A 96 -16.81 -2.51 4.12
CA ILE A 96 -15.96 -3.47 4.84
C ILE A 96 -15.38 -4.52 3.87
N VAL A 97 -16.18 -5.03 2.94
CA VAL A 97 -15.71 -5.97 1.90
C VAL A 97 -14.66 -5.32 1.00
N ALA A 98 -14.87 -4.07 0.57
CA ALA A 98 -13.87 -3.32 -0.19
C ALA A 98 -12.57 -3.11 0.61
N SER A 99 -12.66 -2.89 1.93
CA SER A 99 -11.49 -2.79 2.80
C SER A 99 -10.73 -4.11 2.92
N VAL A 100 -11.40 -5.27 2.89
CA VAL A 100 -10.73 -6.58 2.82
C VAL A 100 -9.91 -6.72 1.53
N ALA A 101 -10.49 -6.34 0.39
CA ALA A 101 -9.77 -6.37 -0.88
C ALA A 101 -8.55 -5.42 -0.86
N LEU A 102 -8.71 -4.22 -0.29
CA LEU A 102 -7.61 -3.27 -0.10
C LEU A 102 -6.48 -3.85 0.78
N VAL A 103 -6.82 -4.56 1.86
CA VAL A 103 -5.83 -5.27 2.69
C VAL A 103 -5.07 -6.32 1.88
N GLY A 104 -5.75 -7.10 1.04
CA GLY A 104 -5.12 -8.07 0.15
C GLY A 104 -4.10 -7.42 -0.79
N LEU A 105 -4.44 -6.28 -1.38
CA LEU A 105 -3.52 -5.51 -2.22
C LEU A 105 -2.31 -4.99 -1.44
N VAL A 106 -2.50 -4.51 -0.22
CA VAL A 106 -1.39 -4.06 0.66
C VAL A 106 -0.44 -5.22 0.96
N ILE A 107 -0.97 -6.39 1.30
CA ILE A 107 -0.14 -7.58 1.57
C ILE A 107 0.66 -7.99 0.33
N ALA A 108 0.03 -8.01 -0.85
CA ALA A 108 0.71 -8.31 -2.10
C ALA A 108 1.83 -7.30 -2.41
N GLN A 109 1.58 -6.01 -2.15
CA GLN A 109 2.59 -4.96 -2.32
C GLN A 109 3.75 -5.09 -1.35
N THR A 110 3.49 -5.39 -0.07
CA THR A 110 4.54 -5.66 0.91
C THR A 110 5.39 -6.86 0.49
N TYR A 111 4.77 -7.96 0.06
CA TYR A 111 5.50 -9.13 -0.41
C TYR A 111 6.42 -8.83 -1.61
N LEU A 112 5.92 -8.13 -2.62
CA LEU A 112 6.73 -7.76 -3.78
C LEU A 112 7.87 -6.80 -3.41
N GLY A 113 7.61 -5.83 -2.54
CA GLY A 113 8.65 -4.93 -2.04
C GLY A 113 9.74 -5.68 -1.27
N ASP A 114 9.35 -6.64 -0.43
CA ASP A 114 10.29 -7.48 0.32
C ASP A 114 11.14 -8.34 -0.63
N LEU A 115 10.59 -8.90 -1.71
CA LEU A 115 11.39 -9.61 -2.70
C LEU A 115 12.45 -8.72 -3.35
N LEU A 116 12.10 -7.48 -3.73
CA LEU A 116 13.03 -6.54 -4.36
C LEU A 116 14.22 -6.22 -3.47
N VAL A 117 13.99 -6.06 -2.17
CA VAL A 117 15.03 -5.70 -1.20
C VAL A 117 15.81 -6.92 -0.73
N TRP A 118 15.13 -7.98 -0.28
CA TRP A 118 15.77 -9.08 0.45
C TRP A 118 16.19 -10.26 -0.41
N VAL A 119 15.54 -10.47 -1.56
CA VAL A 119 15.88 -11.56 -2.47
C VAL A 119 16.73 -11.04 -3.63
N TYR A 120 16.26 -9.98 -4.29
CA TYR A 120 16.98 -9.42 -5.43
C TYR A 120 18.08 -8.44 -5.04
N GLY A 121 18.08 -7.95 -3.80
CA GLY A 121 19.13 -7.09 -3.27
C GLY A 121 19.24 -5.76 -3.99
N LEU A 122 18.16 -5.27 -4.63
CA LEU A 122 18.16 -3.97 -5.26
C LEU A 122 18.57 -2.91 -4.22
N HIS A 123 19.45 -1.99 -4.63
CA HIS A 123 20.07 -0.97 -3.77
C HIS A 123 21.06 -1.46 -2.71
N SER A 124 21.42 -2.74 -2.70
CA SER A 124 22.54 -3.22 -1.87
C SER A 124 23.88 -3.01 -2.59
N VAL A 125 24.91 -2.62 -1.82
CA VAL A 125 26.27 -2.39 -2.35
C VAL A 125 26.79 -3.58 -3.19
N PRO A 126 26.67 -4.85 -2.74
CA PRO A 126 27.19 -5.97 -3.51
C PRO A 126 26.52 -6.15 -4.87
N VAL A 127 25.20 -5.93 -4.95
CA VAL A 127 24.46 -6.06 -6.22
C VAL A 127 24.82 -4.92 -7.16
N VAL A 128 24.94 -3.69 -6.67
CA VAL A 128 25.36 -2.54 -7.49
C VAL A 128 26.77 -2.73 -8.07
N GLU A 129 27.70 -3.25 -7.26
CA GLU A 129 29.06 -3.55 -7.73
C GLU A 129 29.07 -4.67 -8.78
N ALA A 130 28.27 -5.73 -8.57
CA ALA A 130 28.15 -6.83 -9.52
C ALA A 130 27.55 -6.39 -10.87
N THR A 131 26.49 -5.58 -10.86
CA THR A 131 25.89 -5.00 -12.07
C THR A 131 26.89 -4.11 -12.82
N ARG A 132 27.59 -3.21 -12.11
CA ARG A 132 28.62 -2.34 -12.72
C ARG A 132 29.82 -3.14 -13.28
N GLY A 133 30.13 -4.28 -12.67
CA GLY A 133 31.16 -5.20 -13.12
C GLY A 133 30.73 -6.15 -14.25
N GLY A 134 29.46 -6.12 -14.67
CA GLY A 134 28.91 -7.01 -15.71
C GLY A 134 28.83 -8.48 -15.29
N GLN A 135 28.67 -8.76 -14.00
CA GLN A 135 28.59 -10.11 -13.44
C GLN A 135 27.14 -10.63 -13.28
N LEU A 136 26.17 -9.74 -13.55
CA LEU A 136 24.72 -9.95 -13.55
C LEU A 136 24.16 -9.33 -14.83
#